data_AF-Q0APR7-F1
#
_entry.id   AF-Q0APR7-F1
#
_cell.length_a   1.000
_cell.length_b   1.000
_cell.length_c   1.000
_cell.angle_alpha   90.00
_cell.angle_beta   90.00
_cell.angle_gamma   90.00
#
_symmetry.space_group_name_H-M   'P 1'
#
loop_
_entity.id
_entity.type
_entity.pdbx_description
1 polymer ?
#
loop_
_entity_poly.entity_id
_entity_poly.type
_entity_poly.pdbx_seq_one_letter_code
_entity_poly.pdbx_strand_id
1 'polypeptide(L)'
;MALTGTETYMQKVLLAATALTMALVTSGCVIVVADEGDAKMMRGNSTRTADGYVVLDRDGDYTRLAGDVKLRGRNGGDLSLVAGDVDIDDLDIGGDASIVGGDINFSGRVGREASITGGEINFSAEVGDELNLAGGEIEFSGRVHGEASMAAGEMVLAGWFGDSLHAEADEIRFTGEARGPVKLVAADELRNSRRNNQRGLIEIDGTLAGGGEICAISVAFAEGSRVGSGVTVWAESAPSVASGAQVSGLDYRPRNGRDCDDLIDD
;
A
#
# COMPACT_ATOMS: atom_id res chain seq x y z
N MET A 1 14.35 -75.26 24.54
CA MET A 1 15.10 -74.45 25.53
C MET A 1 14.58 -73.03 25.40
N ALA A 2 14.28 -72.44 26.55
CA ALA A 2 13.50 -71.23 26.82
C ALA A 2 13.99 -69.92 26.16
N LEU A 3 12.99 -69.03 25.87
CA LEU A 3 12.92 -67.57 26.12
C LEU A 3 13.96 -66.69 25.36
N THR A 4 13.70 -65.49 24.82
CA THR A 4 12.70 -64.42 25.02
C THR A 4 13.02 -63.29 24.02
N GLY A 5 12.04 -62.48 23.61
CA GLY A 5 12.34 -61.18 22.98
C GLY A 5 11.24 -60.57 22.10
N THR A 6 10.11 -60.21 22.73
CA THR A 6 9.31 -58.97 22.54
C THR A 6 9.12 -58.43 21.11
N GLU A 7 7.96 -58.64 20.49
CA GLU A 7 6.87 -57.63 20.43
C GLU A 7 7.31 -56.26 19.88
N THR A 8 7.26 -56.08 18.55
CA THR A 8 7.12 -54.76 17.95
C THR A 8 5.65 -54.51 17.65
N TYR A 9 5.07 -53.71 18.53
CA TYR A 9 3.72 -53.21 18.53
C TYR A 9 3.50 -52.26 17.35
N MET A 10 2.40 -52.52 16.67
CA MET A 10 1.62 -51.66 15.78
C MET A 10 1.60 -50.18 16.20
N GLN A 11 2.06 -49.26 15.35
CA GLN A 11 1.43 -47.94 15.26
C GLN A 11 1.63 -47.30 13.88
N LYS A 12 0.54 -47.35 13.11
CA LYS A 12 0.30 -46.50 11.95
C LYS A 12 0.29 -45.05 12.43
N VAL A 13 1.21 -44.22 11.94
CA VAL A 13 1.10 -42.76 12.09
C VAL A 13 0.54 -42.21 10.78
N LEU A 14 -0.74 -41.90 10.85
CA LEU A 14 -1.47 -41.05 9.92
C LEU A 14 -1.07 -39.58 10.13
N LEU A 15 -1.16 -38.81 9.04
CA LEU A 15 -1.53 -37.38 8.97
C LEU A 15 -0.58 -36.34 9.58
N ALA A 16 0.06 -35.59 8.69
CA ALA A 16 -0.01 -34.12 8.69
C ALA A 16 0.48 -33.59 7.33
N ALA A 17 -0.37 -33.68 6.30
CA ALA A 17 -0.22 -32.84 5.13
C ALA A 17 -0.76 -31.47 5.52
N THR A 18 0.12 -30.58 5.99
CA THR A 18 -0.19 -29.16 6.09
C THR A 18 -0.27 -28.63 4.68
N ALA A 19 -1.49 -28.59 4.15
CA ALA A 19 -1.82 -27.72 3.05
C ALA A 19 -1.55 -26.28 3.52
N LEU A 20 -0.43 -25.71 3.10
CA LEU A 20 -0.26 -24.26 3.15
C LEU A 20 -1.35 -23.69 2.26
N THR A 21 -2.37 -23.12 2.89
CA THR A 21 -3.27 -22.16 2.27
C THR A 21 -2.42 -21.02 1.72
N MET A 22 -2.13 -21.08 0.42
CA MET A 22 -1.80 -19.88 -0.34
C MET A 22 -2.97 -18.91 -0.12
N ALA A 23 -2.69 -17.78 0.52
CA ALA A 23 -3.58 -16.64 0.48
C ALA A 23 -3.70 -16.25 -1.00
N LEU A 24 -4.81 -16.63 -1.61
CA LEU A 24 -5.24 -16.06 -2.87
C LEU A 24 -5.30 -14.56 -2.63
N VAL A 25 -4.47 -13.79 -3.34
CA VAL A 25 -4.78 -12.41 -3.68
C VAL A 25 -6.09 -12.49 -4.45
N THR A 26 -7.19 -12.43 -3.70
CA THR A 26 -8.49 -12.23 -4.28
C THR A 26 -8.40 -10.84 -4.86
N SER A 27 -8.25 -10.76 -6.17
CA SER A 27 -8.76 -9.60 -6.89
C SER A 27 -10.15 -9.37 -6.32
N GLY A 28 -10.27 -8.30 -5.52
CA GLY A 28 -11.50 -7.98 -4.84
C GLY A 28 -12.54 -7.72 -5.91
N CYS A 29 -13.31 -8.73 -6.27
CA CYS A 29 -14.65 -8.50 -6.78
C CYS A 29 -15.35 -7.75 -5.66
N VAL A 30 -15.33 -6.42 -5.72
CA VAL A 30 -16.21 -5.56 -4.93
C VAL A 30 -17.62 -5.92 -5.39
N ILE A 31 -18.23 -6.88 -4.70
CA ILE A 31 -19.65 -7.12 -4.80
C ILE A 31 -20.29 -5.96 -4.04
N VAL A 32 -20.76 -4.96 -4.79
CA VAL A 32 -21.66 -3.95 -4.26
C VAL A 32 -22.96 -4.66 -3.88
N VAL A 33 -23.06 -5.12 -2.63
CA VAL A 33 -24.33 -5.52 -2.04
C VAL A 33 -25.03 -4.22 -1.65
N ALA A 34 -25.97 -3.79 -2.50
CA ALA A 34 -26.88 -2.72 -2.12
C ALA A 34 -27.77 -3.26 -0.99
N ASP A 35 -27.51 -2.84 0.25
CA ASP A 35 -28.42 -3.11 1.36
C ASP A 35 -29.73 -2.33 1.12
N GLU A 36 -30.86 -3.04 1.11
CA GLU A 36 -32.19 -2.46 0.98
C GLU A 36 -32.62 -1.84 2.31
N GLY A 37 -31.89 -0.81 2.74
CA GLY A 37 -32.21 0.03 3.90
C GLY A 37 -32.69 1.40 3.46
N ASP A 38 -34.00 1.54 3.21
CA ASP A 38 -34.76 2.81 3.16
C ASP A 38 -34.06 4.06 2.56
N ALA A 39 -33.30 3.90 1.48
CA ALA A 39 -32.96 5.02 0.62
C ALA A 39 -34.21 5.40 -0.16
N LYS A 40 -34.90 6.46 0.27
CA LYS A 40 -35.84 7.19 -0.59
C LYS A 40 -35.09 7.62 -1.85
N MET A 41 -35.13 6.77 -2.87
CA MET A 41 -34.71 7.09 -4.22
C MET A 41 -35.57 8.26 -4.70
N MET A 42 -35.07 9.48 -4.55
CA MET A 42 -35.54 10.59 -5.36
C MET A 42 -35.25 10.21 -6.82
N ARG A 43 -36.25 9.62 -7.46
CA ARG A 43 -36.46 9.67 -8.90
C ARG A 43 -36.68 11.14 -9.27
N GLY A 44 -35.60 11.91 -9.28
CA GLY A 44 -35.51 13.25 -9.83
C GLY A 44 -34.76 13.17 -11.16
N ASN A 45 -35.44 13.53 -12.24
CA ASN A 45 -34.93 13.78 -13.59
C ASN A 45 -33.41 13.76 -13.76
N SER A 46 -32.95 12.87 -14.65
CA SER A 46 -31.84 13.08 -15.61
C SER A 46 -30.93 14.27 -15.29
N THR A 47 -30.15 14.15 -14.22
CA THR A 47 -29.00 15.02 -14.04
C THR A 47 -27.86 14.33 -14.77
N ARG A 48 -27.80 14.55 -16.08
CA ARG A 48 -26.51 14.61 -16.75
C ARG A 48 -25.79 15.79 -16.08
N THR A 49 -25.04 15.56 -15.00
CA THR A 49 -24.14 16.58 -14.50
C THR A 49 -23.00 16.66 -15.49
N ALA A 50 -23.15 17.59 -16.44
CA ALA A 50 -22.00 18.33 -16.92
C ALA A 50 -21.31 18.92 -15.69
N ASP A 51 -20.08 18.50 -15.41
CA ASP A 51 -19.13 19.20 -14.52
C ASP A 51 -19.65 19.45 -13.08
N GLY A 52 -20.27 18.44 -12.48
CA GLY A 52 -21.00 18.57 -11.21
C GLY A 52 -20.13 18.48 -9.97
N TYR A 53 -20.05 19.58 -9.22
CA TYR A 53 -19.41 19.66 -7.91
C TYR A 53 -20.41 19.40 -6.77
N VAL A 54 -20.11 18.46 -5.87
CA VAL A 54 -20.96 18.08 -4.75
C VAL A 54 -20.34 18.59 -3.45
N VAL A 55 -21.14 19.28 -2.64
CA VAL A 55 -20.74 19.68 -1.30
C VAL A 55 -21.50 18.81 -0.31
N LEU A 56 -20.76 18.02 0.47
CA LEU A 56 -21.31 17.18 1.52
C LEU A 56 -21.35 17.95 2.84
N ASP A 57 -22.44 17.81 3.56
CA ASP A 57 -22.58 18.24 4.96
C ASP A 57 -23.60 17.31 5.62
N ARG A 58 -23.14 16.13 6.03
CA ARG A 58 -24.01 15.07 6.55
C ARG A 58 -23.27 14.18 7.54
N ASP A 59 -24.02 13.49 8.38
CA ASP A 59 -23.47 12.59 9.40
C ASP A 59 -23.41 11.11 8.97
N GLY A 60 -24.17 10.70 7.95
CA GLY A 60 -24.25 9.31 7.49
C GLY A 60 -23.49 9.06 6.20
N ASP A 61 -23.57 7.83 5.72
CA ASP A 61 -22.74 7.34 4.60
C ASP A 61 -23.10 7.96 3.25
N TYR A 62 -22.12 8.05 2.37
CA TYR A 62 -22.27 8.50 0.99
C TYR A 62 -21.73 7.46 0.01
N THR A 63 -22.62 6.97 -0.86
CA THR A 63 -22.26 6.07 -1.95
C THR A 63 -22.60 6.71 -3.29
N ARG A 64 -21.68 6.64 -4.27
CA ARG A 64 -21.96 7.11 -5.62
C ARG A 64 -21.19 6.35 -6.70
N LEU A 65 -21.90 6.10 -7.80
CA LEU A 65 -21.33 5.69 -9.08
C LEU A 65 -21.45 6.87 -10.06
N ALA A 66 -20.37 7.27 -10.71
CA ALA A 66 -20.34 8.40 -11.64
C ALA A 66 -19.38 8.19 -12.81
N GLY A 67 -19.47 9.03 -13.84
CA GLY A 67 -18.36 9.18 -14.80
C GLY A 67 -17.25 10.00 -14.16
N ASP A 68 -17.58 11.21 -13.73
CA ASP A 68 -16.67 12.10 -13.02
C ASP A 68 -17.35 12.58 -11.73
N VAL A 69 -16.58 12.74 -10.66
CA VAL A 69 -17.07 13.25 -9.39
C VAL A 69 -16.11 14.26 -8.78
N LYS A 70 -16.65 15.40 -8.37
CA LYS A 70 -15.94 16.39 -7.56
C LYS A 70 -16.63 16.55 -6.22
N LEU A 71 -15.94 16.31 -5.10
CA LEU A 71 -16.50 16.39 -3.74
C LEU A 71 -15.71 17.35 -2.85
N ARG A 72 -16.39 17.95 -1.87
CA ARG A 72 -15.79 18.62 -0.70
C ARG A 72 -16.71 18.61 0.51
N GLY A 73 -16.23 19.11 1.64
CA GLY A 73 -17.05 19.41 2.81
C GLY A 73 -16.89 18.35 3.90
N ARG A 74 -18.00 17.77 4.37
CA ARG A 74 -17.99 16.80 5.47
C ARG A 74 -18.93 15.63 5.23
N ASN A 75 -18.43 14.42 5.47
CA ASN A 75 -19.18 13.17 5.49
C ASN A 75 -18.90 12.44 6.81
N GLY A 76 -19.83 12.49 7.77
CA GLY A 76 -19.61 11.91 9.10
C GLY A 76 -19.54 10.38 9.15
N GLY A 77 -20.06 9.71 8.12
CA GLY A 77 -20.00 8.24 7.98
C GLY A 77 -18.96 7.81 6.94
N ASP A 78 -19.25 6.69 6.30
CA ASP A 78 -18.37 6.08 5.30
C ASP A 78 -18.58 6.68 3.91
N LEU A 79 -17.52 6.70 3.11
CA LEU A 79 -17.52 7.16 1.72
C LEU A 79 -17.22 5.98 0.80
N SER A 80 -18.12 5.68 -0.14
CA SER A 80 -17.91 4.67 -1.17
C SER A 80 -18.12 5.26 -2.56
N LEU A 81 -17.07 5.29 -3.38
CA LEU A 81 -17.10 5.92 -4.71
C LEU A 81 -16.56 4.99 -5.77
N VAL A 82 -17.25 4.97 -6.90
CA VAL A 82 -16.69 4.46 -8.16
C VAL A 82 -16.92 5.50 -9.24
N ALA A 83 -15.85 6.01 -9.82
CA ALA A 83 -15.90 6.95 -10.93
C ALA A 83 -14.76 6.71 -11.93
N GLY A 84 -14.85 7.27 -13.14
CA GLY A 84 -13.68 7.42 -14.02
C GLY A 84 -12.70 8.41 -13.40
N ASP A 85 -13.17 9.63 -13.11
CA ASP A 85 -12.34 10.69 -12.50
C ASP A 85 -12.89 11.08 -11.12
N VAL A 86 -12.01 11.12 -10.11
CA VAL A 86 -12.33 11.51 -8.73
C VAL A 86 -11.48 12.70 -8.33
N ASP A 87 -12.13 13.78 -7.91
CA ASP A 87 -11.48 14.98 -7.38
C ASP A 87 -12.13 15.34 -6.04
N ILE A 88 -11.39 15.14 -4.96
CA ILE A 88 -11.84 15.38 -3.58
C ILE A 88 -10.98 16.49 -3.00
N ASP A 89 -11.61 17.64 -2.77
CA ASP A 89 -10.99 18.87 -2.30
C ASP A 89 -11.39 19.14 -0.84
N ASP A 90 -10.44 18.96 0.08
CA ASP A 90 -10.60 19.20 1.52
C ASP A 90 -11.90 18.60 2.11
N LEU A 91 -12.08 17.29 1.92
CA LEU A 91 -13.22 16.54 2.46
C LEU A 91 -12.84 15.89 3.79
N ASP A 92 -13.66 16.12 4.81
CA ASP A 92 -13.55 15.44 6.11
C ASP A 92 -14.49 14.23 6.16
N ILE A 93 -13.93 13.03 6.15
CA ILE A 93 -14.64 11.76 6.23
C ILE A 93 -14.47 11.22 7.65
N GLY A 94 -15.56 11.07 8.40
CA GLY A 94 -15.53 10.56 9.76
C GLY A 94 -15.31 9.05 9.85
N GLY A 95 -15.73 8.31 8.82
CA GLY A 95 -15.59 6.87 8.72
C GLY A 95 -14.48 6.42 7.77
N ASP A 96 -14.75 5.36 7.01
CA ASP A 96 -13.84 4.79 6.01
C ASP A 96 -14.03 5.47 4.65
N ALA A 97 -12.97 5.44 3.84
CA ALA A 97 -13.02 5.82 2.43
C ALA A 97 -12.68 4.63 1.53
N SER A 98 -13.62 4.20 0.69
CA SER A 98 -13.41 3.21 -0.36
C SER A 98 -13.64 3.85 -1.72
N ILE A 99 -12.57 4.01 -2.51
CA ILE A 99 -12.61 4.75 -3.78
C ILE A 99 -11.98 3.91 -4.89
N VAL A 100 -12.70 3.77 -5.99
CA VAL A 100 -12.17 3.17 -7.21
C VAL A 100 -12.31 4.17 -8.36
N GLY A 101 -11.23 4.41 -9.08
CA GLY A 101 -11.29 5.19 -10.32
C GLY A 101 -10.12 5.02 -11.27
N GLY A 102 -10.14 5.81 -12.34
CA GLY A 102 -9.03 5.96 -13.29
C GLY A 102 -8.02 6.97 -12.75
N ASP A 103 -8.46 8.22 -12.58
CA ASP A 103 -7.62 9.30 -12.07
C ASP A 103 -8.20 9.82 -10.75
N ILE A 104 -7.41 9.82 -9.68
CA ILE A 104 -7.85 10.15 -8.32
C ILE A 104 -6.97 11.26 -7.75
N ASN A 105 -7.60 12.39 -7.43
CA ASN A 105 -7.01 13.47 -6.64
C ASN A 105 -7.78 13.54 -5.32
N PHE A 106 -7.09 13.34 -4.20
CA PHE A 106 -7.71 13.35 -2.88
C PHE A 106 -6.93 14.25 -1.92
N SER A 107 -7.64 15.16 -1.28
CA SER A 107 -7.15 15.97 -0.16
C SER A 107 -8.20 16.05 0.95
N GLY A 108 -7.74 16.12 2.20
CA GLY A 108 -8.61 16.22 3.38
C GLY A 108 -8.23 15.24 4.49
N ARG A 109 -9.24 14.61 5.10
CA ARG A 109 -9.08 13.68 6.23
C ARG A 109 -9.98 12.46 6.06
N VAL A 110 -9.43 11.30 6.41
CA VAL A 110 -10.16 10.04 6.61
C VAL A 110 -9.99 9.64 8.07
N GLY A 111 -11.10 9.57 8.80
CA GLY A 111 -11.11 9.35 10.23
C GLY A 111 -10.66 7.96 10.66
N ARG A 112 -10.86 6.97 9.77
CA ARG A 112 -10.50 5.56 9.98
C ARG A 112 -9.63 5.07 8.83
N GLU A 113 -10.11 4.14 8.02
CA GLU A 113 -9.35 3.45 6.98
C GLU A 113 -9.58 4.07 5.60
N ALA A 114 -8.55 4.11 4.77
CA ALA A 114 -8.64 4.52 3.38
C ALA A 114 -8.18 3.39 2.44
N SER A 115 -9.05 2.95 1.54
CA SER A 115 -8.77 1.94 0.52
C SER A 115 -9.07 2.50 -0.86
N ILE A 116 -8.02 2.72 -1.66
CA ILE A 116 -8.12 3.46 -2.92
C ILE A 116 -7.42 2.70 -4.03
N THR A 117 -8.14 2.47 -5.13
CA THR A 117 -7.60 1.84 -6.32
C THR A 117 -7.78 2.75 -7.53
N GLY A 118 -6.68 3.03 -8.22
CA GLY A 118 -6.58 4.02 -9.30
C GLY A 118 -5.68 3.58 -10.45
N GLY A 119 -5.75 4.25 -11.58
CA GLY A 119 -4.65 4.28 -12.56
C GLY A 119 -3.56 5.24 -12.09
N GLU A 120 -3.95 6.49 -11.82
CA GLU A 120 -3.11 7.54 -11.21
C GLU A 120 -3.75 7.99 -9.89
N ILE A 121 -2.95 8.04 -8.82
CA ILE A 121 -3.42 8.45 -7.48
C ILE A 121 -2.52 9.55 -6.94
N ASN A 122 -3.12 10.72 -6.71
CA ASN A 122 -2.54 11.83 -5.95
C ASN A 122 -3.27 11.92 -4.61
N PHE A 123 -2.64 11.46 -3.52
CA PHE A 123 -3.27 11.36 -2.20
C PHE A 123 -2.56 12.21 -1.15
N SER A 124 -3.24 13.26 -0.71
CA SER A 124 -2.74 14.31 0.18
C SER A 124 -3.65 14.50 1.40
N ALA A 125 -3.85 13.42 2.17
CA ALA A 125 -4.75 13.42 3.30
C ALA A 125 -4.18 12.78 4.57
N GLU A 126 -4.79 13.14 5.71
CA GLU A 126 -4.56 12.46 6.98
C GLU A 126 -5.48 11.24 7.10
N VAL A 127 -4.91 10.09 7.46
CA VAL A 127 -5.63 8.82 7.66
C VAL A 127 -5.43 8.38 9.10
N GLY A 128 -6.55 8.21 9.81
CA GLY A 128 -6.58 7.92 11.24
C GLY A 128 -6.06 6.54 11.60
N ASP A 129 -6.35 5.54 10.77
CA ASP A 129 -5.96 4.14 11.00
C ASP A 129 -5.14 3.64 9.78
N GLU A 130 -5.68 2.71 9.00
CA GLU A 130 -4.95 2.03 7.91
C GLU A 130 -5.11 2.72 6.55
N LEU A 131 -4.04 2.74 5.75
CA LEU A 131 -4.04 3.22 4.38
C LEU A 131 -3.65 2.09 3.41
N ASN A 132 -4.52 1.84 2.43
CA ASN A 132 -4.30 0.89 1.34
C ASN A 132 -4.43 1.59 0.00
N LEU A 133 -3.34 1.69 -0.76
CA LEU A 133 -3.34 2.29 -2.10
C LEU A 133 -2.85 1.28 -3.15
N ALA A 134 -3.54 1.20 -4.28
CA ALA A 134 -3.11 0.38 -5.41
C ALA A 134 -3.31 1.13 -6.73
N GLY A 135 -2.26 1.30 -7.53
CA GLY A 135 -2.41 1.92 -8.84
C GLY A 135 -1.26 1.70 -9.81
N GLY A 136 -1.27 2.43 -10.93
CA GLY A 136 -0.13 2.47 -11.85
C GLY A 136 0.92 3.47 -11.37
N GLU A 137 0.47 4.65 -10.93
CA GLU A 137 1.31 5.71 -10.36
C GLU A 137 0.67 6.22 -9.06
N ILE A 138 1.50 6.40 -8.02
CA ILE A 138 1.07 6.90 -6.72
C ILE A 138 1.98 8.04 -6.26
N GLU A 139 1.40 9.21 -6.00
CA GLU A 139 2.02 10.29 -5.23
C GLU A 139 1.30 10.44 -3.88
N PHE A 140 2.03 10.21 -2.79
CA PHE A 140 1.51 10.34 -1.43
C PHE A 140 2.27 11.42 -0.65
N SER A 141 1.54 12.41 -0.11
CA SER A 141 2.10 13.51 0.69
C SER A 141 1.39 13.73 2.03
N GLY A 142 0.54 12.79 2.42
CA GLY A 142 -0.31 12.86 3.61
C GLY A 142 0.34 12.42 4.92
N ARG A 143 -0.51 12.07 5.89
CA ARG A 143 -0.10 11.46 7.17
C ARG A 143 -0.91 10.20 7.41
N VAL A 144 -0.25 9.11 7.77
CA VAL A 144 -0.91 7.86 8.20
C VAL A 144 -0.52 7.59 9.64
N HIS A 145 -1.49 7.43 10.52
CA HIS A 145 -1.21 7.13 11.93
C HIS A 145 -1.09 5.62 12.19
N GLY A 146 -1.81 4.77 11.46
CA GLY A 146 -1.67 3.32 11.48
C GLY A 146 -0.80 2.78 10.35
N GLU A 147 -1.08 1.54 9.94
CA GLU A 147 -0.33 0.82 8.92
C GLU A 147 -0.62 1.36 7.52
N ALA A 148 0.40 1.44 6.67
CA ALA A 148 0.27 1.84 5.28
C ALA A 148 0.77 0.72 4.35
N SER A 149 -0.07 0.32 3.40
CA SER A 149 0.22 -0.66 2.36
C SER A 149 -0.02 -0.04 0.99
N MET A 150 1.00 -0.05 0.12
CA MET A 150 0.93 0.59 -1.19
C MET A 150 1.56 -0.28 -2.27
N ALA A 151 0.90 -0.38 -3.43
CA ALA A 151 1.43 -1.06 -4.60
C ALA A 151 1.26 -0.19 -5.85
N ALA A 152 2.35 0.04 -6.60
CA ALA A 152 2.33 0.83 -7.83
C ALA A 152 3.31 0.32 -8.89
N GLY A 153 3.24 0.85 -10.11
CA GLY A 153 4.38 0.80 -11.02
C GLY A 153 5.44 1.84 -10.60
N GLU A 154 5.02 3.08 -10.37
CA GLU A 154 5.90 4.17 -9.94
C GLU A 154 5.33 4.83 -8.68
N MET A 155 6.18 5.14 -7.69
CA MET A 155 5.74 5.62 -6.39
C MET A 155 6.60 6.75 -5.84
N VAL A 156 5.96 7.85 -5.43
CA VAL A 156 6.57 8.97 -4.70
C VAL A 156 5.93 9.09 -3.33
N LEU A 157 6.73 8.93 -2.27
CA LEU A 157 6.30 8.96 -0.88
C LEU A 157 6.95 10.12 -0.14
N ALA A 158 6.21 11.21 0.03
CA ALA A 158 6.64 12.43 0.71
C ALA A 158 5.95 12.65 2.08
N GLY A 159 5.08 11.73 2.48
CA GLY A 159 4.26 11.86 3.68
C GLY A 159 4.94 11.43 5.00
N TRP A 160 4.13 11.41 6.05
CA TRP A 160 4.51 10.93 7.38
C TRP A 160 3.82 9.60 7.69
N PHE A 161 4.58 8.61 8.13
CA PHE A 161 4.10 7.28 8.48
C PHE A 161 4.37 7.00 9.96
N GLY A 162 3.30 6.89 10.74
CA GLY A 162 3.34 6.72 12.19
C GLY A 162 3.67 5.30 12.63
N ASP A 163 3.12 4.32 11.93
CA ASP A 163 3.35 2.89 12.17
C ASP A 163 4.12 2.26 10.99
N SER A 164 3.85 0.99 10.65
CA SER A 164 4.50 0.28 9.57
C SER A 164 4.13 0.82 8.17
N LEU A 165 5.12 0.82 7.28
CA LEU A 165 4.93 1.15 5.86
C LEU A 165 5.41 -0.03 5.02
N HIS A 166 4.50 -0.63 4.25
CA HIS A 166 4.80 -1.59 3.21
C HIS A 166 4.53 -0.95 1.84
N ALA A 167 5.56 -0.86 1.00
CA ALA A 167 5.46 -0.28 -0.33
C ALA A 167 6.17 -1.15 -1.36
N GLU A 168 5.46 -1.46 -2.45
CA GLU A 168 5.97 -2.26 -3.57
C GLU A 168 5.77 -1.49 -4.88
N ALA A 169 6.85 -1.29 -5.65
CA ALA A 169 6.76 -0.70 -6.98
C ALA A 169 7.96 -1.02 -7.89
N ASP A 170 7.89 -0.76 -9.19
CA ASP A 170 9.07 -0.82 -10.07
C ASP A 170 10.10 0.25 -9.66
N GLU A 171 9.64 1.41 -9.22
CA GLU A 171 10.47 2.51 -8.73
C GLU A 171 9.82 3.20 -7.53
N ILE A 172 10.61 3.39 -6.47
CA ILE A 172 10.18 4.09 -5.25
C ILE A 172 11.11 5.26 -4.99
N ARG A 173 10.53 6.45 -4.83
CA ARG A 173 11.20 7.65 -4.30
C ARG A 173 10.60 8.05 -2.97
N PHE A 174 11.38 7.90 -1.91
CA PHE A 174 10.96 8.22 -0.54
C PHE A 174 11.63 9.52 -0.05
N THR A 175 10.84 10.55 0.23
CA THR A 175 11.28 11.86 0.76
C THR A 175 10.66 12.18 2.12
N GLY A 176 9.78 11.30 2.63
CA GLY A 176 9.00 11.49 3.84
C GLY A 176 9.72 11.13 5.16
N GLU A 177 8.92 10.91 6.20
CA GLU A 177 9.37 10.42 7.51
C GLU A 177 8.61 9.14 7.87
N ALA A 178 9.33 8.03 8.06
CA ALA A 178 8.80 6.79 8.59
C ALA A 178 9.26 6.60 10.04
N ARG A 179 8.31 6.55 10.97
CA ARG A 179 8.57 6.30 12.39
C ARG A 179 8.56 4.82 12.74
N GLY A 180 7.62 4.06 12.18
CA GLY A 180 7.60 2.62 12.27
C GLY A 180 8.57 1.96 11.28
N PRO A 181 8.61 0.62 11.27
CA PRO A 181 9.45 -0.13 10.34
C PRO A 181 8.94 0.04 8.90
N VAL A 182 9.87 0.09 7.95
CA VAL A 182 9.53 0.10 6.52
C VAL A 182 9.82 -1.26 5.88
N LYS A 183 9.00 -1.67 4.93
CA LYS A 183 9.25 -2.73 3.97
C LYS A 183 9.11 -2.11 2.58
N LEU A 184 10.22 -1.85 1.91
CA LEU A 184 10.25 -1.23 0.59
C LEU A 184 10.78 -2.23 -0.44
N VAL A 185 9.98 -2.55 -1.44
CA VAL A 185 10.31 -3.55 -2.45
C VAL A 185 10.27 -2.91 -3.83
N ALA A 186 11.39 -2.98 -4.54
CA ALA A 186 11.47 -2.60 -5.94
C ALA A 186 12.21 -3.63 -6.78
N ALA A 187 11.48 -4.62 -7.25
CA ALA A 187 11.98 -5.59 -8.21
C ALA A 187 10.82 -6.04 -9.10
N ASP A 188 10.95 -5.78 -10.41
CA ASP A 188 10.12 -6.45 -11.42
C ASP A 188 10.34 -7.97 -11.25
N GLU A 189 9.24 -8.74 -11.23
CA GLU A 189 9.33 -10.18 -11.34
C GLU A 189 10.18 -10.49 -12.57
N LEU A 190 11.33 -11.17 -12.38
CA LEU A 190 12.24 -11.59 -13.45
C LEU A 190 11.57 -12.48 -14.53
N ARG A 191 10.26 -12.73 -14.42
CA ARG A 191 9.48 -13.60 -15.29
C ARG A 191 9.18 -13.00 -16.65
N ASN A 192 9.23 -11.69 -16.89
CA ASN A 192 8.71 -11.20 -18.18
C ASN A 192 9.30 -9.95 -18.87
N SER A 193 10.59 -9.61 -18.72
CA SER A 193 11.20 -8.64 -19.64
C SER A 193 12.71 -8.80 -19.88
N ARG A 194 13.06 -9.70 -20.80
CA ARG A 194 14.38 -9.75 -21.49
C ARG A 194 14.67 -8.55 -22.39
N ARG A 195 14.05 -7.38 -22.20
CA ARG A 195 14.11 -6.33 -23.22
C ARG A 195 14.50 -4.92 -22.84
N ASN A 196 14.45 -4.44 -21.59
CA ASN A 196 15.03 -3.12 -21.31
C ASN A 196 15.55 -3.04 -19.87
N ASN A 197 16.79 -2.57 -19.78
CA ASN A 197 17.57 -2.33 -18.56
C ASN A 197 16.85 -1.41 -17.56
N GLN A 198 16.99 -1.74 -16.26
CA GLN A 198 17.04 -0.80 -15.12
C GLN A 198 15.71 -0.21 -14.62
N ARG A 199 14.75 -1.07 -14.25
CA ARG A 199 13.73 -0.74 -13.24
C ARG A 199 14.00 -1.59 -11.99
N GLY A 200 13.59 -1.15 -10.80
CA GLY A 200 14.00 -1.68 -9.50
C GLY A 200 14.94 -0.74 -8.74
N LEU A 201 14.66 0.56 -8.78
CA LEU A 201 15.38 1.58 -8.03
C LEU A 201 14.57 1.98 -6.80
N ILE A 202 15.24 2.06 -5.65
CA ILE A 202 14.74 2.76 -4.48
C ILE A 202 15.68 3.93 -4.18
N GLU A 203 15.17 5.15 -4.29
CA GLU A 203 15.84 6.37 -3.85
C GLU A 203 15.24 6.84 -2.52
N ILE A 204 16.10 7.10 -1.54
CA ILE A 204 15.73 7.59 -0.22
C ILE A 204 16.37 8.96 -0.02
N ASP A 205 15.56 9.96 0.27
CA ASP A 205 15.94 11.33 0.63
C ASP A 205 15.13 11.80 1.86
N GLY A 206 14.76 10.85 2.71
CA GLY A 206 13.88 11.06 3.85
C GLY A 206 14.45 10.51 5.15
N THR A 207 13.59 10.40 6.16
CA THR A 207 13.94 9.86 7.49
C THR A 207 13.35 8.47 7.67
N LEU A 208 14.20 7.48 7.96
CA LEU A 208 13.81 6.12 8.34
C LEU A 208 14.24 5.89 9.79
N ALA A 209 13.32 6.12 10.74
CA ALA A 209 13.63 6.05 12.17
C ALA A 209 13.37 4.66 12.77
N GLY A 210 12.37 3.93 12.27
CA GLY A 210 11.93 2.65 12.81
C GLY A 210 12.73 1.42 12.34
N GLY A 211 13.78 1.62 11.54
CA GLY A 211 14.46 0.52 10.85
C GLY A 211 13.63 -0.03 9.69
N GLY A 212 13.94 -1.24 9.22
CA GLY A 212 13.15 -1.90 8.19
C GLY A 212 13.98 -2.72 7.20
N GLU A 213 13.29 -3.11 6.13
CA GLU A 213 13.75 -4.01 5.12
C GLU A 213 13.56 -3.36 3.75
N ILE A 214 14.64 -3.32 2.96
CA ILE A 214 14.63 -2.72 1.63
C ILE A 214 15.18 -3.76 0.67
N CYS A 215 14.41 -4.14 -0.34
CA CYS A 215 14.88 -5.03 -1.39
C CYS A 215 14.70 -4.40 -2.76
N ALA A 216 15.78 -4.26 -3.51
CA ALA A 216 15.71 -3.69 -4.85
C ALA A 216 16.86 -4.17 -5.74
N ILE A 217 16.84 -3.82 -7.03
CA ILE A 217 18.01 -3.97 -7.89
C ILE A 217 19.10 -2.96 -7.48
N SER A 218 18.72 -1.70 -7.26
CA SER A 218 19.61 -0.63 -6.83
C SER A 218 18.97 0.21 -5.73
N VAL A 219 19.77 0.59 -4.73
CA VAL A 219 19.35 1.48 -3.64
C VAL A 219 20.30 2.68 -3.57
N ALA A 220 19.72 3.87 -3.46
CA ALA A 220 20.45 5.12 -3.32
C ALA A 220 19.92 5.92 -2.12
N PHE A 221 20.84 6.33 -1.25
CA PHE A 221 20.58 7.25 -0.15
C PHE A 221 21.11 8.63 -0.56
N ALA A 222 20.20 9.57 -0.81
CA ALA A 222 20.47 10.96 -1.16
C ALA A 222 20.91 11.80 0.05
N GLU A 223 21.27 13.06 -0.19
CA GLU A 223 21.92 13.93 0.80
C GLU A 223 21.07 14.21 2.05
N GLY A 224 19.74 14.23 1.93
CA GLY A 224 18.79 14.46 3.02
C GLY A 224 18.49 13.21 3.85
N SER A 225 18.99 12.03 3.45
CA SER A 225 18.76 10.76 4.12
C SER A 225 19.17 10.78 5.59
N ARG A 226 18.26 10.40 6.48
CA ARG A 226 18.51 10.12 7.89
C ARG A 226 18.02 8.73 8.23
N VAL A 227 18.94 7.77 8.29
CA VAL A 227 18.62 6.36 8.46
C VAL A 227 19.20 5.86 9.79
N GLY A 228 18.28 5.46 10.67
CA GLY A 228 18.60 4.84 11.95
C GLY A 228 19.16 3.42 11.79
N SER A 229 19.57 2.82 12.91
CA SER A 229 20.01 1.42 12.94
C SER A 229 18.86 0.45 12.66
N GLY A 230 19.19 -0.74 12.17
CA GLY A 230 18.19 -1.80 11.97
C GLY A 230 17.52 -1.74 10.60
N VAL A 231 18.16 -1.10 9.63
CA VAL A 231 17.79 -1.22 8.22
C VAL A 231 18.64 -2.28 7.55
N THR A 232 17.97 -3.30 7.01
CA THR A 232 18.60 -4.32 6.16
C THR A 232 18.30 -4.02 4.70
N VAL A 233 19.34 -4.04 3.86
CA VAL A 233 19.21 -3.79 2.42
C VAL A 233 19.66 -5.00 1.64
N TRP A 234 18.76 -5.55 0.83
CA TRP A 234 19.03 -6.56 -0.18
C TRP A 234 19.09 -5.91 -1.56
N ALA A 235 20.28 -5.85 -2.15
CA ALA A 235 20.45 -5.28 -3.49
C ALA A 235 21.53 -5.96 -4.33
N GLU A 236 21.44 -5.85 -5.66
CA GLU A 236 22.43 -6.44 -6.57
C GLU A 236 23.81 -5.79 -6.43
N SER A 237 23.82 -4.51 -6.07
CA SER A 237 25.04 -3.77 -5.78
C SER A 237 24.94 -3.08 -4.43
N ALA A 238 26.09 -2.76 -3.83
CA ALA A 238 26.14 -2.04 -2.57
C ALA A 238 25.41 -0.69 -2.71
N PRO A 239 24.56 -0.30 -1.74
CA PRO A 239 23.81 0.94 -1.81
C PRO A 239 24.73 2.14 -1.96
N SER A 240 24.37 3.07 -2.85
CA SER A 240 25.09 4.33 -2.97
C SER A 240 24.65 5.27 -1.85
N VAL A 241 25.60 5.94 -1.20
CA VAL A 241 25.33 6.88 -0.11
C VAL A 241 25.95 8.21 -0.48
N ALA A 242 25.11 9.22 -0.70
CA ALA A 242 25.53 10.57 -1.06
C ALA A 242 26.29 11.24 0.09
N SER A 243 27.16 12.19 -0.27
CA SER A 243 27.82 13.02 0.73
C SER A 243 26.78 13.88 1.45
N GLY A 244 26.74 13.83 2.79
CA GLY A 244 25.74 14.53 3.61
C GLY A 244 24.70 13.60 4.24
N ALA A 245 24.48 12.42 3.63
CA ALA A 245 23.56 11.42 4.17
C ALA A 245 24.02 10.92 5.56
N GLN A 246 23.09 10.83 6.49
CA GLN A 246 23.30 10.30 7.84
C GLN A 246 22.76 8.87 7.92
N VAL A 247 23.57 7.91 7.47
CA VAL A 247 23.22 6.48 7.47
C VAL A 247 24.06 5.75 8.51
N SER A 248 23.40 5.10 9.48
CA SER A 248 24.07 4.38 10.57
C SER A 248 23.53 2.96 10.72
N GLY A 249 24.42 1.98 10.92
CA GLY A 249 23.98 0.60 11.22
C GLY A 249 23.23 -0.10 10.09
N LEU A 250 23.58 0.19 8.84
CA LEU A 250 23.05 -0.46 7.64
C LEU A 250 23.61 -1.89 7.50
N ASP A 251 22.74 -2.90 7.42
CA ASP A 251 23.12 -4.28 7.08
C ASP A 251 22.89 -4.52 5.59
N TYR A 252 23.95 -4.45 4.79
CA TYR A 252 23.86 -4.74 3.35
C TYR A 252 24.10 -6.23 3.08
N ARG A 253 23.15 -6.84 2.37
CA ARG A 253 23.23 -8.23 1.90
C ARG A 253 23.08 -8.26 0.37
N PRO A 254 24.01 -8.86 -0.38
CA PRO A 254 23.85 -8.99 -1.81
C PRO A 254 22.64 -9.87 -2.16
N ARG A 255 21.83 -9.42 -3.11
CA ARG A 255 20.64 -10.14 -3.57
C ARG A 255 21.02 -11.42 -4.34
N ASN A 256 22.10 -11.33 -5.14
CA ASN A 256 22.63 -12.42 -5.97
C ASN A 256 21.56 -13.01 -6.93
N GLY A 257 20.70 -12.15 -7.49
CA GLY A 257 19.62 -12.58 -8.38
C GLY A 257 18.47 -13.34 -7.73
N ARG A 258 18.35 -13.34 -6.40
CA ARG A 258 17.17 -13.88 -5.69
C ARG A 258 16.00 -12.90 -5.76
N ASP A 259 14.78 -13.42 -5.77
CA ASP A 259 13.57 -12.61 -5.75
C ASP A 259 13.39 -11.97 -4.36
N CYS A 260 12.72 -10.81 -4.29
CA CYS A 260 12.57 -10.09 -3.02
C CYS A 260 11.62 -10.80 -2.05
N ASP A 261 10.61 -11.50 -2.57
CA ASP A 261 9.67 -12.32 -1.79
C ASP A 261 10.40 -13.43 -1.02
N ASP A 262 11.44 -14.01 -1.61
CA ASP A 262 12.28 -15.04 -0.98
C ASP A 262 13.22 -14.45 0.11
N LEU A 263 13.25 -13.13 0.31
CA LEU A 263 14.22 -12.45 1.18
C LEU A 263 13.59 -11.71 2.35
N ILE A 264 12.38 -11.20 2.18
CA ILE A 264 11.71 -10.33 3.17
C ILE A 264 10.57 -11.05 3.91
N ASP A 265 10.16 -12.25 3.49
CA ASP A 265 9.10 -13.02 4.17
C ASP A 265 9.64 -14.14 5.10
N ASP A 266 10.94 -14.11 5.44
CA ASP A 266 11.67 -15.14 6.22
C ASP A 266 11.91 -14.79 7.71
#